data_AF-A0A1X7T270-F1
#
_entry.id   AF-A0A1X7T270-F1
#
_cell.length_a   1.000
_cell.length_b   1.000
_cell.length_c   1.000
_cell.angle_alpha   90.00
_cell.angle_beta   90.00
_cell.angle_gamma   90.00
#
_symmetry.space_group_name_H-M   'P 1'
#
loop_
_entity.id
_entity.type
_entity.pdbx_description
1 polymer ?
#
loop_
_entity_poly.entity_id
_entity_poly.type
_entity_poly.pdbx_seq_one_letter_code
_entity_poly.pdbx_strand_id
1 'polypeptide(L)'
;MFCLKKGPYQIITSSSHLDECPDLPVLCGCNEKIPQCSLVSHNETCPKAIIPCEYNTVGCEKRMKREEQEKHNEEAIKKHLEVAVKRINNLQLNLDVAMKEIDALQLLLPTNQVIMLNKYTKKKEQDDNWHSPGFYTSRGGYKMSLHVYPNGNGIGKGTHISCYIRLMAGEYDDTLEWPFQGEVTIVLLNQLEDKNHKKYTTSFDSTYKSSQRVREGRSTSGFGRIKFISHEELEYNPVTNCQYLKDDSLYFRVSGKATSKTKPWLVGASGVIQSKC
;
A
#
# COMPACT_ATOMS: atom_id res chain seq x y z
N MET A 1 19.72 9.40 64.73
CA MET A 1 18.39 9.93 64.40
C MET A 1 18.26 9.75 62.89
N PHE A 2 17.61 8.68 62.45
CA PHE A 2 17.81 8.13 61.08
C PHE A 2 16.78 8.65 60.05
N CYS A 3 15.78 9.41 60.50
CA CYS A 3 14.78 10.07 59.67
C CYS A 3 14.59 11.51 60.20
N LEU A 4 14.39 12.49 59.32
CA LEU A 4 14.16 13.91 59.67
C LEU A 4 12.71 14.22 60.06
N LYS A 5 11.82 13.21 60.11
CA LYS A 5 10.40 13.38 60.49
C LYS A 5 10.23 13.58 62.00
N LYS A 6 9.34 14.51 62.36
CA LYS A 6 8.93 14.78 63.76
C LYS A 6 7.68 13.97 64.10
N GLY A 7 7.65 13.35 65.28
CA GLY A 7 6.58 12.43 65.70
C GLY A 7 6.97 11.60 66.94
N PRO A 8 6.12 10.65 67.37
CA PRO A 8 6.40 9.81 68.53
C PRO A 8 7.61 8.89 68.28
N TYR A 9 8.58 8.89 69.21
CA TYR A 9 9.85 8.15 69.06
C TYR A 9 9.65 6.69 68.66
N GLN A 10 8.70 5.99 69.30
CA GLN A 10 8.38 4.58 69.04
C GLN A 10 7.93 4.29 67.60
N ILE A 11 7.33 5.28 66.92
CA ILE A 11 6.85 5.15 65.54
C ILE A 11 7.99 5.41 64.56
N ILE A 12 8.78 6.47 64.77
CA ILE A 12 9.85 6.88 63.85
C ILE A 12 11.06 5.92 63.90
N THR A 13 11.23 5.15 64.97
CA THR A 13 12.28 4.13 65.08
C THR A 13 11.79 2.71 64.79
N SER A 14 10.51 2.52 64.44
CA SER A 14 9.96 1.20 64.12
C SER A 14 10.51 0.69 62.79
N SER A 15 10.69 -0.63 62.65
CA SER A 15 11.14 -1.25 61.39
C SER A 15 10.19 -0.95 60.24
N SER A 16 8.88 -1.02 60.49
CA SER A 16 7.83 -0.70 59.51
C SER A 16 7.90 0.74 59.00
N HIS A 17 8.27 1.70 59.85
CA HIS A 17 8.50 3.06 59.38
C HIS A 17 9.78 3.19 58.56
N LEU A 18 10.87 2.58 59.01
CA LEU A 18 12.17 2.68 58.35
C LEU A 18 12.14 2.07 56.94
N ASP A 19 11.44 0.95 56.73
CA ASP A 19 11.34 0.27 55.43
C ASP A 19 10.63 1.12 54.35
N GLU A 20 9.73 2.03 54.75
CA GLU A 20 8.94 2.88 53.84
C GLU A 20 9.31 4.37 53.94
N CYS A 21 10.31 4.73 54.75
CA CYS A 21 10.62 6.13 55.04
C CYS A 21 11.35 6.79 53.86
N PRO A 22 10.73 7.77 53.16
CA PRO A 22 11.32 8.40 51.98
C PRO A 22 12.64 9.14 52.27
N ASP A 23 12.81 9.64 53.50
CA ASP A 23 13.97 10.40 53.95
C ASP A 23 15.07 9.52 54.58
N LEU A 24 14.84 8.20 54.68
CA LEU A 24 15.82 7.30 55.28
C LEU A 24 17.03 7.24 54.34
N PRO A 25 18.24 7.60 54.81
CA PRO A 25 19.43 7.55 53.97
C PRO A 25 19.85 6.10 53.72
N VAL A 26 19.83 5.69 52.45
CA VAL A 26 20.38 4.43 51.97
C VAL A 26 21.83 4.67 51.57
N LEU A 27 22.72 3.76 51.98
CA LEU A 27 24.12 3.80 51.54
C LEU A 27 24.23 3.18 50.15
N CYS A 28 24.51 4.00 49.14
CA CYS A 28 24.78 3.51 47.79
C CYS A 28 26.17 2.87 47.71
N GLY A 29 26.38 1.95 46.77
CA GLY A 29 27.69 1.35 46.51
C GLY A 29 28.78 2.36 46.12
N CYS A 30 28.41 3.60 45.74
CA CYS A 30 29.33 4.72 45.55
C CYS A 30 29.81 5.38 46.86
N ASN A 31 29.35 4.88 48.01
CA ASN A 31 29.58 5.38 49.38
C ASN A 31 28.88 6.70 49.74
N GLU A 32 27.95 7.18 48.91
CA GLU A 32 27.07 8.30 49.28
C GLU A 32 25.85 7.81 50.08
N LYS A 33 25.45 8.63 51.07
CA LYS A 33 24.20 8.46 51.82
C LYS A 33 23.10 9.22 51.11
N ILE A 34 22.13 8.52 50.54
CA ILE A 34 21.11 9.10 49.66
C ILE A 34 19.74 8.87 50.27
N PRO A 35 18.89 9.89 50.41
CA PRO A 35 17.50 9.68 50.77
C PRO A 35 16.83 8.69 49.81
N GLN A 36 16.05 7.74 50.33
CA GLN A 36 15.36 6.73 49.52
C GLN A 36 14.53 7.35 48.38
N CYS A 37 13.92 8.51 48.59
CA CYS A 37 13.19 9.27 47.57
C CYS A 37 14.05 9.82 46.42
N SER A 38 15.33 10.08 46.66
CA SER A 38 16.29 10.61 45.69
C SER A 38 17.14 9.52 45.02
N LEU A 39 16.92 8.25 45.36
CA LEU A 39 17.70 7.13 44.84
C LEU A 39 17.55 6.97 43.32
N VAL A 40 16.35 7.20 42.79
CA VAL A 40 16.07 7.13 41.33
C VAL A 40 16.87 8.20 40.59
N SER A 41 16.78 9.45 41.02
CA SER A 41 17.51 10.58 40.42
C SER A 41 19.03 10.43 40.55
N HIS A 42 19.52 9.89 41.67
CA HIS A 42 20.95 9.60 41.82
C HIS A 42 21.41 8.52 40.84
N ASN A 43 20.61 7.48 40.61
CA ASN A 43 20.97 6.37 39.74
C ASN A 43 21.18 6.81 38.27
N GLU A 44 20.55 7.92 37.86
CA GLU A 44 20.73 8.53 36.53
C GLU A 44 22.15 9.06 36.30
N THR A 45 22.87 9.44 37.36
CA THR A 45 24.22 10.05 37.27
C THR A 45 25.29 9.28 38.03
N CYS A 46 24.91 8.30 38.86
CA CYS A 46 25.84 7.55 39.69
C CYS A 46 26.86 6.74 38.85
N PRO A 47 28.18 6.90 39.10
CA PRO A 47 29.22 6.17 38.38
C PRO A 47 29.19 4.66 38.64
N LYS A 48 28.69 4.22 39.79
CA LYS A 48 28.58 2.79 40.14
C LYS A 48 27.22 2.16 39.83
N ALA A 49 26.29 2.92 39.24
CA ALA A 49 25.00 2.40 38.80
C ALA A 49 25.18 1.34 37.71
N ILE A 50 24.44 0.22 37.81
CA ILE A 50 24.46 -0.83 36.79
C ILE A 50 23.52 -0.47 35.65
N ILE A 51 24.08 -0.05 34.52
CA ILE A 51 23.35 0.39 33.33
C ILE A 51 23.56 -0.57 32.15
N PRO A 52 22.60 -0.67 31.21
CA PRO A 52 22.84 -1.36 29.95
C PRO A 52 23.82 -0.55 29.08
N CYS A 53 24.56 -1.26 28.23
CA CYS A 53 25.36 -0.65 27.17
C CYS A 53 24.49 0.28 26.30
N GLU A 54 25.05 1.41 25.84
CA GLU A 54 24.37 2.34 24.93
C GLU A 54 23.89 1.69 23.62
N TYR A 55 24.57 0.63 23.15
CA TYR A 55 24.19 -0.13 21.96
C TYR A 55 23.19 -1.27 22.25
N ASN A 56 22.52 -1.27 23.41
CA ASN A 56 21.52 -2.28 23.76
C ASN A 56 20.36 -2.36 22.77
N THR A 57 19.93 -1.24 22.19
CA THR A 57 18.85 -1.19 21.18
C THR A 57 19.25 -1.83 19.84
N VAL A 58 20.55 -1.92 19.55
CA VAL A 58 21.10 -2.54 18.34
C VAL A 58 21.33 -4.04 18.56
N GLY A 59 21.64 -4.45 19.79
CA GLY A 59 21.75 -5.87 20.17
C GLY A 59 22.83 -6.21 21.21
N CYS A 60 23.44 -5.22 21.89
CA CYS A 60 24.42 -5.49 22.94
C CYS A 60 23.75 -5.60 24.32
N GLU A 61 23.61 -6.82 24.84
CA GLU A 61 22.91 -7.10 26.11
C GLU A 61 23.78 -6.88 27.37
N LYS A 62 24.99 -6.32 27.23
CA LYS A 62 25.91 -6.17 28.36
C LYS A 62 25.37 -5.12 29.33
N ARG A 63 25.47 -5.41 30.63
CA ARG A 63 25.28 -4.47 31.73
C ARG A 63 26.58 -4.30 32.51
N MET A 64 26.86 -3.10 32.97
CA MET A 64 28.07 -2.76 33.75
C MET A 64 27.83 -1.55 34.63
N LYS A 65 28.81 -1.20 35.48
CA LYS A 65 28.82 0.11 36.12
C LYS A 65 28.99 1.20 35.08
N ARG A 66 28.35 2.34 35.29
CA ARG A 66 28.44 3.51 34.41
C ARG A 66 29.89 3.93 34.14
N GLU A 67 30.74 3.93 35.17
CA GLU A 67 32.18 4.25 35.06
C GLU A 67 32.98 3.28 34.19
N GLU A 68 32.47 2.06 33.96
CA GLU A 68 33.13 1.02 33.16
C GLU A 68 32.67 1.04 31.69
N GLN A 69 31.68 1.86 31.33
CA GLN A 69 31.05 1.82 30.01
C GLN A 69 32.00 2.24 28.88
N GLU A 70 32.78 3.32 29.06
CA GLU A 70 33.73 3.78 28.04
C GLU A 70 34.76 2.70 27.72
N LYS A 71 35.36 2.09 28.75
CA LYS A 71 36.30 0.98 28.59
C LYS A 71 35.68 -0.20 27.84
N HIS A 72 34.45 -0.58 28.18
CA HIS A 72 33.75 -1.62 27.43
C HIS A 72 33.53 -1.24 25.97
N ASN A 73 33.13 0.01 25.70
CA ASN A 73 32.89 0.48 24.34
C ASN A 73 34.15 0.35 23.49
N GLU A 74 35.32 0.72 24.03
CA GLU A 74 36.62 0.57 23.36
C GLU A 74 37.03 -0.89 23.13
N GLU A 75 36.86 -1.75 24.14
CA GLU A 75 37.25 -3.17 24.05
C GLU A 75 36.28 -3.98 23.17
N ALA A 76 35.02 -3.55 23.05
CA ALA A 76 33.97 -4.28 22.37
C ALA A 76 33.58 -3.74 20.98
N ILE A 77 34.30 -2.74 20.43
CA ILE A 77 34.01 -2.12 19.12
C ILE A 77 33.74 -3.17 18.04
N LYS A 78 34.62 -4.18 17.93
CA LYS A 78 34.46 -5.25 16.93
C LYS A 78 33.12 -5.98 17.09
N LYS A 79 32.76 -6.33 18.33
CA LYS A 79 31.50 -7.00 18.64
C LYS A 79 30.31 -6.09 18.34
N HIS A 80 30.37 -4.82 18.72
CA HIS A 80 29.31 -3.84 18.43
C HIS A 80 29.11 -3.65 16.92
N LEU A 81 30.19 -3.60 16.14
CA LEU A 81 30.12 -3.53 14.69
C LEU A 81 29.49 -4.80 14.10
N GLU A 82 29.85 -5.99 14.61
CA GLU A 82 29.25 -7.26 14.17
C GLU A 82 27.74 -7.31 14.43
N VAL A 83 27.26 -6.89 15.61
CA VAL A 83 25.80 -6.81 15.85
C VAL A 83 25.13 -5.72 15.02
N ALA A 84 25.79 -4.59 14.77
CA ALA A 84 25.26 -3.55 13.89
C ALA A 84 25.11 -4.05 12.44
N VAL A 85 26.13 -4.70 11.88
CA VAL A 85 26.08 -5.31 10.54
C VAL A 85 25.00 -6.38 10.47
N LYS A 86 24.89 -7.23 11.49
CA LYS A 86 23.82 -8.24 11.56
C LYS A 86 22.43 -7.58 11.58
N ARG A 87 22.27 -6.48 12.33
CA ARG A 87 21.02 -5.72 12.37
C ARG A 87 20.68 -5.10 11.02
N ILE A 88 21.67 -4.53 10.31
CA ILE A 88 21.52 -3.97 8.97
C ILE A 88 21.08 -5.06 7.97
N ASN A 89 21.75 -6.21 7.95
CA ASN A 89 21.39 -7.32 7.06
C ASN A 89 19.97 -7.83 7.33
N ASN A 90 19.57 -7.94 8.60
CA ASN A 90 18.19 -8.32 8.96
C ASN A 90 17.18 -7.27 8.50
N LEU A 91 17.47 -5.98 8.65
CA LEU A 91 16.59 -4.91 8.15
C LEU A 91 16.47 -4.95 6.62
N GLN A 92 17.58 -5.20 5.91
CA GLN A 92 17.58 -5.37 4.45
C GLN A 92 16.70 -6.55 4.03
N LEU A 93 16.84 -7.71 4.69
CA LEU A 93 16.01 -8.88 4.43
C LEU A 93 14.52 -8.62 4.70
N ASN A 94 14.20 -7.92 5.79
CA ASN A 94 12.81 -7.55 6.10
C ASN A 94 12.22 -6.62 5.03
N LEU A 95 13.02 -5.68 4.52
CA LEU A 95 12.60 -4.80 3.44
C LEU A 95 12.35 -5.59 2.14
N ASP A 96 13.23 -6.53 1.80
CA ASP A 96 13.07 -7.38 0.61
C ASP A 96 11.82 -8.27 0.71
N VAL A 97 11.52 -8.81 1.90
CA VAL A 97 10.30 -9.58 2.15
C VAL A 97 9.07 -8.69 2.03
N ALA A 98 9.06 -7.51 2.67
CA ALA A 98 7.94 -6.58 2.59
C ALA A 98 7.69 -6.12 1.15
N MET A 99 8.74 -5.86 0.37
CA MET A 99 8.62 -5.52 -1.06
C MET A 99 7.99 -6.65 -1.87
N LYS A 100 8.39 -7.91 -1.65
CA LYS A 100 7.78 -9.07 -2.31
C LYS A 100 6.30 -9.24 -1.94
N GLU A 101 5.95 -9.00 -0.68
CA GLU A 101 4.54 -9.02 -0.24
C GLU A 101 3.73 -7.91 -0.91
N ILE A 102 4.27 -6.68 -1.00
CA ILE A 102 3.64 -5.58 -1.73
C ILE A 102 3.45 -5.93 -3.21
N ASP A 103 4.47 -6.46 -3.88
CA ASP A 103 4.37 -6.89 -5.28
C ASP A 103 3.30 -7.98 -5.46
N ALA A 104 3.23 -8.94 -4.54
CA ALA A 104 2.22 -10.00 -4.57
C ALA A 104 0.79 -9.45 -4.36
N LEU A 105 0.61 -8.49 -3.45
CA LEU A 105 -0.67 -7.82 -3.23
C LEU A 105 -1.07 -6.95 -4.43
N GLN A 106 -0.13 -6.26 -5.06
CA GLN A 106 -0.38 -5.48 -6.27
C GLN A 106 -0.83 -6.33 -7.46
N LEU A 107 -0.42 -7.60 -7.55
CA LEU A 107 -0.91 -8.54 -8.56
C LEU A 107 -2.37 -8.94 -8.35
N LEU A 108 -2.88 -8.84 -7.12
CA LEU A 108 -4.25 -9.19 -6.76
C LEU A 108 -5.20 -7.99 -6.83
N LEU A 109 -4.67 -6.76 -6.84
CA LEU A 109 -5.47 -5.56 -6.98
C LEU A 109 -5.94 -5.41 -8.43
N PRO A 110 -7.24 -5.24 -8.70
CA PRO A 110 -7.69 -4.87 -10.03
C PRO A 110 -7.06 -3.53 -10.39
N THR A 111 -6.53 -3.40 -11.61
CA THR A 111 -6.04 -2.14 -12.18
C THR A 111 -7.23 -1.24 -12.51
N ASN A 112 -8.00 -0.87 -11.49
CA ASN A 112 -9.09 0.07 -11.59
C ASN A 112 -8.50 1.43 -11.94
N GLN A 113 -8.47 1.77 -13.22
CA GLN A 113 -8.04 3.08 -13.65
C GLN A 113 -9.26 3.99 -13.74
N VAL A 114 -9.21 5.11 -13.02
CA VAL A 114 -10.20 6.18 -13.15
C VAL A 114 -9.70 7.17 -14.19
N ILE A 115 -10.51 7.42 -15.22
CA ILE A 115 -10.18 8.26 -16.36
C ILE A 115 -11.28 9.30 -16.54
N MET A 116 -10.87 10.56 -16.74
CA MET A 116 -11.76 11.68 -16.93
C MET A 116 -11.94 12.01 -18.41
N LEU A 117 -13.19 12.13 -18.84
CA LEU A 117 -13.58 12.81 -20.08
C LEU A 117 -14.02 14.22 -19.70
N ASN A 118 -13.24 15.23 -20.08
CA ASN A 118 -13.59 16.64 -19.92
C ASN A 118 -14.23 17.22 -21.18
N LYS A 119 -14.83 18.41 -21.06
CA LYS A 119 -15.42 19.16 -22.18
C LYS A 119 -16.50 18.34 -22.88
N TYR A 120 -17.33 17.64 -22.10
CA TYR A 120 -18.34 16.70 -22.61
C TYR A 120 -19.30 17.39 -23.59
N THR A 121 -19.83 18.54 -23.20
CA THR A 121 -20.83 19.30 -23.95
C THR A 121 -20.30 19.66 -25.34
N LYS A 122 -19.10 20.25 -25.43
CA LYS A 122 -18.45 20.55 -26.71
C LYS A 122 -18.29 19.32 -27.59
N LYS A 123 -17.83 18.20 -27.01
CA LYS A 123 -17.62 16.97 -27.79
C LYS A 123 -18.92 16.36 -28.28
N LYS A 124 -19.99 16.41 -27.48
CA LYS A 124 -21.32 15.98 -27.89
C LYS A 124 -21.87 16.83 -29.04
N GLU A 125 -21.78 18.15 -28.93
CA GLU A 125 -22.29 19.08 -29.94
C GLU A 125 -21.54 18.97 -31.28
N GLN A 126 -20.23 18.75 -31.21
CA GLN A 126 -19.37 18.61 -32.40
C GLN A 126 -19.31 17.18 -32.94
N ASP A 127 -20.03 16.24 -32.30
CA ASP A 127 -19.98 14.82 -32.61
C ASP A 127 -18.54 14.22 -32.57
N ASP A 128 -17.71 14.79 -31.68
CA ASP A 128 -16.31 14.44 -31.51
C ASP A 128 -16.16 13.21 -30.59
N ASN A 129 -15.56 12.16 -31.14
CA ASN A 129 -15.37 10.90 -30.43
C ASN A 129 -14.13 10.98 -29.54
N TRP A 130 -14.30 10.64 -28.26
CA TRP A 130 -13.22 10.66 -27.31
C TRP A 130 -12.62 9.27 -27.10
N HIS A 131 -11.34 9.23 -26.77
CA HIS A 131 -10.68 8.02 -26.33
C HIS A 131 -9.74 8.28 -25.16
N SER A 132 -9.65 7.32 -24.26
CA SER A 132 -8.74 7.38 -23.12
C SER A 132 -7.29 7.14 -23.54
N PRO A 133 -6.32 7.51 -22.68
CA PRO A 133 -5.01 6.89 -22.68
C PRO A 133 -5.09 5.36 -22.59
N GLY A 134 -4.01 4.69 -23.00
CA GLY A 134 -3.90 3.24 -22.88
C GLY A 134 -3.76 2.81 -21.41
N PHE A 135 -4.41 1.71 -21.05
CA PHE A 135 -4.38 1.11 -19.72
C PHE A 135 -4.17 -0.40 -19.82
N TYR A 136 -3.61 -1.00 -18.78
CA TYR A 136 -3.32 -2.42 -18.75
C TYR A 136 -4.32 -3.19 -17.90
N THR A 137 -4.71 -4.38 -18.35
CA THR A 137 -5.60 -5.29 -17.58
C THR A 137 -4.97 -5.77 -16.27
N SER A 138 -3.63 -5.79 -16.21
CA SER A 138 -2.82 -6.16 -15.06
C SER A 138 -1.38 -5.70 -15.31
N ARG A 139 -0.50 -5.76 -14.31
CA ARG A 139 0.95 -5.64 -14.53
C ARG A 139 1.39 -6.72 -15.52
N GLY A 140 2.09 -6.35 -16.59
CA GLY A 140 2.47 -7.29 -17.65
C GLY A 140 1.31 -7.78 -18.55
N GLY A 141 0.12 -7.20 -18.42
CA GLY A 141 -1.10 -7.65 -19.11
C GLY A 141 -1.33 -6.99 -20.48
N TYR A 142 -2.55 -7.14 -21.00
CA TYR A 142 -2.97 -6.59 -22.28
C TYR A 142 -3.22 -5.10 -22.18
N LYS A 143 -2.85 -4.33 -23.21
CA LYS A 143 -3.11 -2.89 -23.30
C LYS A 143 -4.45 -2.62 -23.98
N MET A 144 -5.24 -1.70 -23.42
CA MET A 144 -6.59 -1.35 -23.86
C MET A 144 -6.83 0.15 -23.80
N SER A 145 -7.86 0.65 -24.49
CA SER A 145 -8.38 2.00 -24.33
C SER A 145 -9.91 2.00 -24.34
N LEU A 146 -10.49 2.96 -23.62
CA LEU A 146 -11.91 3.27 -23.65
C LEU A 146 -12.17 4.28 -24.78
N HIS A 147 -13.15 3.98 -25.63
CA HIS A 147 -13.68 4.86 -26.66
C HIS A 147 -15.10 5.26 -26.30
N VAL A 148 -15.35 6.57 -26.23
CA VAL A 148 -16.63 7.15 -25.88
C VAL A 148 -17.13 7.97 -27.06
N TYR A 149 -18.37 7.73 -27.46
CA TYR A 149 -19.11 8.53 -28.42
C TYR A 149 -20.08 9.40 -27.61
N PRO A 150 -19.73 10.67 -27.33
CA PRO A 150 -20.49 11.52 -26.40
C PRO A 150 -21.92 11.81 -26.85
N ASN A 151 -22.15 11.80 -28.17
CA ASN A 151 -23.47 11.93 -28.82
C ASN A 151 -24.00 10.57 -29.33
N GLY A 152 -23.39 9.47 -28.90
CA GLY A 152 -23.80 8.12 -29.27
C GLY A 152 -23.36 7.67 -30.67
N ASN A 153 -23.56 6.39 -30.92
CA ASN A 153 -23.25 5.70 -32.16
C ASN A 153 -24.43 4.80 -32.57
N GLY A 154 -24.60 4.53 -33.87
CA GLY A 154 -25.65 3.66 -34.40
C GLY A 154 -27.05 3.99 -33.83
N ILE A 155 -27.74 2.99 -33.30
CA ILE A 155 -29.09 3.15 -32.71
C ILE A 155 -29.14 4.00 -31.43
N GLY A 156 -27.99 4.35 -30.84
CA GLY A 156 -27.89 5.23 -29.67
C GLY A 156 -27.58 6.69 -30.02
N LYS A 157 -27.35 6.99 -31.31
CA LYS A 157 -27.02 8.33 -31.79
C LYS A 157 -28.06 9.36 -31.35
N GLY A 158 -27.60 10.51 -30.86
CA GLY A 158 -28.42 11.64 -30.40
C GLY A 158 -29.17 11.44 -29.09
N THR A 159 -29.16 10.22 -28.52
CA THR A 159 -29.99 9.88 -27.35
C THR A 159 -29.19 9.31 -26.18
N HIS A 160 -28.06 8.67 -26.45
CA HIS A 160 -27.24 7.99 -25.45
C HIS A 160 -25.76 8.29 -25.66
N ILE A 161 -24.96 8.12 -24.61
CA ILE A 161 -23.52 7.87 -24.76
C ILE A 161 -23.31 6.41 -25.17
N SER A 162 -22.39 6.17 -26.10
CA SER A 162 -21.91 4.82 -26.43
C SER A 162 -20.47 4.64 -25.96
N CYS A 163 -20.17 3.50 -25.34
CA CYS A 163 -18.84 3.20 -24.80
C CYS A 163 -18.32 1.87 -25.35
N TYR A 164 -17.06 1.83 -25.78
CA TYR A 164 -16.40 0.63 -26.31
C TYR A 164 -14.97 0.50 -25.77
N ILE A 165 -14.54 -0.72 -25.50
CA ILE A 165 -13.15 -1.08 -25.23
C ILE A 165 -12.50 -1.54 -26.53
N ARG A 166 -11.28 -1.05 -26.78
CA ARG A 166 -10.45 -1.47 -27.89
C ARG A 166 -9.09 -1.93 -27.39
N LEU A 167 -8.62 -3.06 -27.92
CA LEU A 167 -7.25 -3.52 -27.70
C LEU A 167 -6.25 -2.58 -28.37
N MET A 168 -5.08 -2.47 -27.76
CA MET A 168 -3.93 -1.70 -28.24
C MET A 168 -2.71 -2.60 -28.31
N ALA A 169 -1.74 -2.23 -29.17
CA ALA A 169 -0.42 -2.85 -29.12
C ALA A 169 0.21 -2.57 -27.75
N GLY A 170 0.53 -3.62 -27.02
CA GLY A 170 1.11 -3.60 -25.68
C GLY A 170 2.58 -4.02 -25.69
N GLU A 171 3.33 -3.56 -24.69
CA GLU A 171 4.74 -3.92 -24.51
C GLU A 171 4.95 -5.41 -24.19
N TYR A 172 3.91 -6.07 -23.67
CA TYR A 172 3.95 -7.46 -23.22
C TYR A 172 3.34 -8.44 -24.22
N ASP A 173 2.89 -7.97 -25.39
CA ASP A 173 2.09 -8.79 -26.32
C ASP A 173 2.81 -10.06 -26.82
N ASP A 174 4.14 -10.09 -26.81
CA ASP A 174 4.93 -11.26 -27.20
C ASP A 174 4.95 -12.36 -26.15
N THR A 175 4.74 -12.04 -24.88
CA THR A 175 4.70 -13.02 -23.79
C THR A 175 3.29 -13.51 -23.49
N LEU A 176 2.27 -12.77 -23.94
CA LEU A 176 0.86 -13.07 -23.73
C LEU A 176 0.31 -14.06 -24.76
N GLU A 177 -0.65 -14.87 -24.34
CA GLU A 177 -1.46 -15.69 -25.25
C GLU A 177 -2.42 -14.83 -26.07
N TRP A 178 -2.71 -15.27 -27.29
CA TRP A 178 -3.65 -14.61 -28.18
C TRP A 178 -4.56 -15.64 -28.84
N PRO A 179 -5.84 -15.31 -29.14
CA PRO A 179 -6.51 -14.03 -28.91
C PRO A 179 -6.77 -13.71 -27.43
N PHE A 180 -7.00 -12.43 -27.11
CA PHE A 180 -7.40 -11.99 -25.78
C PHE A 180 -8.72 -12.66 -25.38
N GLN A 181 -8.74 -13.24 -24.18
CA GLN A 181 -9.94 -13.79 -23.57
C GLN A 181 -10.05 -13.25 -22.15
N GLY A 182 -11.26 -12.86 -21.76
CA GLY A 182 -11.50 -12.28 -20.44
C GLY A 182 -12.66 -11.31 -20.40
N GLU A 183 -12.79 -10.61 -19.30
CA GLU A 183 -13.86 -9.64 -19.08
C GLU A 183 -13.29 -8.24 -18.92
N VAL A 184 -13.97 -7.24 -19.46
CA VAL A 184 -13.65 -5.84 -19.24
C VAL A 184 -14.89 -5.13 -18.74
N THR A 185 -14.73 -4.39 -17.64
CA THR A 185 -15.80 -3.63 -17.00
C THR A 185 -15.57 -2.15 -17.21
N ILE A 186 -16.62 -1.45 -17.67
CA ILE A 186 -16.73 0.00 -17.74
C ILE A 186 -17.71 0.45 -16.67
N VAL A 187 -17.28 1.36 -15.81
CA VAL A 187 -18.15 1.96 -14.78
C VAL A 187 -18.13 3.47 -14.96
N LEU A 188 -19.28 4.08 -15.24
CA LEU A 188 -19.44 5.53 -15.16
C LEU A 188 -19.81 5.89 -13.71
N LEU A 189 -18.97 6.72 -13.09
CA LEU A 189 -19.06 7.02 -11.67
C LEU A 189 -20.15 8.06 -11.40
N ASN A 190 -20.98 7.75 -10.41
CA ASN A 190 -21.78 8.76 -9.72
C ASN A 190 -20.80 9.68 -8.97
N GLN A 191 -20.90 10.99 -9.18
CA GLN A 191 -19.98 11.97 -8.62
C GLN A 191 -20.42 12.51 -7.25
N LEU A 192 -21.57 12.04 -6.72
CA LEU A 192 -22.08 12.45 -5.41
C LEU A 192 -21.68 11.48 -4.28
N GLU A 193 -21.62 10.19 -4.57
CA GLU A 193 -21.27 9.14 -3.61
C GLU A 193 -20.75 7.87 -4.31
N ASP A 194 -20.06 6.99 -3.57
CA ASP A 194 -19.55 5.70 -4.06
C ASP A 194 -20.66 4.62 -4.13
N LYS A 195 -21.81 4.99 -4.70
CA LYS A 195 -23.00 4.15 -4.92
C LYS A 195 -23.66 4.48 -6.25
N ASN A 196 -24.54 3.59 -6.71
CA ASN A 196 -25.38 3.79 -7.89
C ASN A 196 -24.60 4.16 -9.18
N HIS A 197 -23.37 3.65 -9.31
CA HIS A 197 -22.59 3.79 -10.52
C HIS A 197 -23.22 3.02 -11.69
N LYS A 198 -23.09 3.53 -12.92
CA LYS A 198 -23.57 2.82 -14.11
C LYS A 198 -22.50 1.85 -14.59
N LYS A 199 -22.75 0.54 -14.45
CA LYS A 199 -21.79 -0.52 -14.78
C LYS A 199 -22.21 -1.29 -16.03
N TYR A 200 -21.24 -1.60 -16.89
CA TYR A 200 -21.36 -2.54 -17.99
C TYR A 200 -20.12 -3.43 -18.04
N THR A 201 -20.32 -4.74 -18.15
CA THR A 201 -19.24 -5.72 -18.31
C THR A 201 -19.43 -6.42 -19.65
N THR A 202 -18.34 -6.54 -20.41
CA THR A 202 -18.31 -7.29 -21.67
C THR A 202 -17.26 -8.37 -21.61
N SER A 203 -17.58 -9.54 -22.16
CA SER A 203 -16.65 -10.66 -22.28
C SER A 203 -16.05 -10.67 -23.68
N PHE A 204 -14.76 -10.95 -23.77
CA PHE A 204 -14.02 -11.19 -24.99
C PHE A 204 -13.72 -12.68 -25.05
N ASP A 205 -14.00 -13.28 -26.20
CA ASP A 205 -13.63 -14.67 -26.51
C ASP A 205 -12.87 -14.74 -27.83
N SER A 206 -12.41 -15.95 -28.18
CA SER A 206 -11.57 -16.18 -29.35
C SER A 206 -12.29 -16.05 -30.69
N THR A 207 -13.63 -16.02 -30.71
CA THR A 207 -14.42 -15.98 -31.94
C THR A 207 -14.40 -14.61 -32.62
N TYR A 208 -14.12 -13.57 -31.85
CA TYR A 208 -14.19 -12.20 -32.33
C TYR A 208 -12.87 -11.70 -32.92
N LYS A 209 -12.96 -11.06 -34.09
CA LYS A 209 -11.80 -10.39 -34.72
C LYS A 209 -11.20 -9.30 -33.83
N SER A 210 -12.02 -8.61 -33.04
CA SER A 210 -11.61 -7.59 -32.08
C SER A 210 -10.87 -8.15 -30.85
N SER A 211 -10.76 -9.47 -30.70
CA SER A 211 -9.94 -10.14 -29.69
C SER A 211 -8.53 -10.47 -30.18
N GLN A 212 -8.24 -10.29 -31.47
CA GLN A 212 -6.95 -10.63 -32.07
C GLN A 212 -5.86 -9.64 -31.69
N ARG A 213 -4.61 -10.08 -31.80
CA ARG A 213 -3.43 -9.26 -31.50
C ARG A 213 -3.38 -8.01 -32.38
N VAL A 214 -3.25 -6.86 -31.74
CA VAL A 214 -2.99 -5.59 -32.40
C VAL A 214 -1.48 -5.45 -32.59
N ARG A 215 -1.03 -5.25 -33.83
CA ARG A 215 0.41 -5.13 -34.15
C ARG A 215 0.93 -3.72 -33.95
N GLU A 216 0.10 -2.72 -34.24
CA GLU A 216 0.45 -1.31 -34.13
C GLU A 216 -0.75 -0.49 -33.69
N GLY A 217 -0.52 0.50 -32.82
CA GLY A 217 -1.54 1.45 -32.40
C GLY A 217 -2.73 0.77 -31.70
N ARG A 218 -3.92 0.87 -32.31
CA ARG A 218 -5.20 0.45 -31.74
C ARG A 218 -6.04 -0.31 -32.75
N SER A 219 -6.83 -1.26 -32.27
CA SER A 219 -7.83 -1.93 -33.10
C SER A 219 -8.85 -0.94 -33.67
N THR A 220 -9.29 -1.18 -34.90
CA THR A 220 -10.38 -0.43 -35.55
C THR A 220 -11.76 -0.81 -35.01
N SER A 221 -11.87 -1.99 -34.39
CA SER A 221 -13.10 -2.55 -33.81
C SER A 221 -12.95 -2.79 -32.30
N GLY A 222 -14.07 -2.82 -31.57
CA GLY A 222 -14.07 -2.98 -30.12
C GLY A 222 -15.40 -3.52 -29.59
N PHE A 223 -15.41 -3.86 -28.30
CA PHE A 223 -16.58 -4.37 -27.59
C PHE A 223 -17.15 -3.33 -26.65
N GLY A 224 -18.46 -3.20 -26.62
CA GLY A 224 -19.07 -2.10 -25.89
C GLY A 224 -20.57 -2.12 -25.90
N ARG A 225 -21.14 -1.05 -25.35
CA ARG A 225 -22.58 -0.84 -25.26
C ARG A 225 -22.96 0.38 -26.08
N ILE A 226 -23.75 0.15 -27.13
CA ILE A 226 -24.27 1.20 -28.01
C ILE A 226 -25.15 2.19 -27.24
N LYS A 227 -26.05 1.69 -26.39
CA LYS A 227 -26.86 2.50 -25.47
C LYS A 227 -26.37 2.28 -24.05
N PHE A 228 -25.26 2.94 -23.68
CA PHE A 228 -24.64 2.74 -22.36
C PHE A 228 -25.40 3.50 -21.26
N ILE A 229 -25.64 4.79 -21.47
CA ILE A 229 -26.47 5.64 -20.61
C ILE A 229 -27.16 6.68 -21.49
N SER A 230 -28.43 6.98 -21.22
CA SER A 230 -29.13 8.05 -21.93
C SER A 230 -28.58 9.43 -21.54
N HIS A 231 -28.77 10.45 -22.39
CA HIS A 231 -28.37 11.81 -22.02
C HIS A 231 -29.17 12.36 -20.83
N GLU A 232 -30.44 11.97 -20.70
CA GLU A 232 -31.31 12.38 -19.59
C GLU A 232 -30.82 11.82 -18.26
N GLU A 233 -30.32 10.58 -18.24
CA GLU A 233 -29.78 9.95 -17.02
C GLU A 233 -28.48 10.59 -16.52
N LEU A 234 -27.80 11.46 -17.28
CA LEU A 234 -26.53 12.06 -16.87
C LEU A 234 -26.70 13.13 -15.79
N GLU A 235 -27.81 13.84 -15.85
CA GLU A 235 -28.16 14.95 -14.96
C GLU A 235 -28.46 14.46 -13.54
N TYR A 236 -28.61 15.41 -12.62
CA TYR A 236 -28.95 15.09 -11.24
C TYR A 236 -30.32 14.40 -11.14
N ASN A 237 -30.34 13.21 -10.53
CA ASN A 237 -31.55 12.48 -10.18
C ASN A 237 -31.70 12.44 -8.65
N PRO A 238 -32.72 13.11 -8.06
CA PRO A 238 -32.92 13.16 -6.61
C PRO A 238 -33.41 11.83 -6.02
N VAL A 239 -34.02 10.95 -6.81
CA VAL A 239 -34.55 9.66 -6.35
C VAL A 239 -33.41 8.68 -6.09
N THR A 240 -32.43 8.62 -6.99
CA THR A 240 -31.27 7.73 -6.86
C THR A 240 -30.04 8.41 -6.27
N ASN A 241 -30.12 9.72 -6.00
CA ASN A 241 -28.99 10.57 -5.61
C ASN A 241 -27.78 10.40 -6.56
N CYS A 242 -28.06 10.39 -7.87
CA CYS A 242 -27.04 10.24 -8.90
C CYS A 242 -26.81 11.55 -9.63
N GLN A 243 -25.55 11.88 -9.88
CA GLN A 243 -25.17 12.85 -10.89
C GLN A 243 -23.91 12.33 -11.58
N TYR A 244 -23.99 12.02 -12.87
CA TYR A 244 -22.85 11.48 -13.61
C TYR A 244 -22.09 12.57 -14.35
N LEU A 245 -22.79 13.60 -14.86
CA LEU A 245 -22.19 14.79 -15.46
C LEU A 245 -22.13 15.92 -14.44
N LYS A 246 -20.93 16.36 -14.12
CA LYS A 246 -20.66 17.49 -13.22
C LYS A 246 -19.44 18.22 -13.73
N ASP A 247 -19.46 19.56 -13.69
CA ASP A 247 -18.38 20.42 -14.17
C ASP A 247 -17.91 20.06 -15.59
N ASP A 248 -18.88 19.80 -16.47
CA ASP A 248 -18.69 19.38 -17.88
C ASP A 248 -17.76 18.17 -18.06
N SER A 249 -17.74 17.28 -17.07
CA SER A 249 -16.83 16.14 -16.97
C SER A 249 -17.53 14.85 -16.55
N LEU A 250 -17.06 13.73 -17.10
CA LEU A 250 -17.50 12.36 -16.79
C LEU A 250 -16.28 11.56 -16.30
N TYR A 251 -16.46 10.75 -15.25
CA TYR A 251 -15.40 9.87 -14.73
C TYR A 251 -15.75 8.41 -14.99
N PHE A 252 -14.84 7.70 -15.67
CA PHE A 252 -14.96 6.28 -15.96
C PHE A 252 -13.94 5.50 -15.16
N ARG A 253 -14.37 4.49 -14.40
CA ARG A 253 -13.50 3.47 -13.83
C ARG A 253 -13.52 2.26 -14.78
N VAL A 254 -12.36 1.88 -15.28
CA VAL A 254 -12.18 0.72 -16.16
C VAL A 254 -11.32 -0.33 -15.49
N SER A 255 -11.65 -1.59 -15.71
CA SER A 255 -10.84 -2.72 -15.25
C SER A 255 -11.01 -3.93 -16.16
N GLY A 256 -9.94 -4.70 -16.32
CA GLY A 256 -9.93 -5.92 -17.12
C GLY A 256 -9.49 -7.12 -16.30
N LYS A 257 -10.06 -8.28 -16.59
CA LYS A 257 -9.67 -9.57 -16.04
C LYS A 257 -9.45 -10.54 -17.18
N ALA A 258 -8.18 -10.74 -17.54
CA ALA A 258 -7.80 -11.72 -18.55
C ALA A 258 -7.96 -13.14 -18.01
N THR A 259 -8.51 -14.05 -18.82
CA THR A 259 -8.46 -15.50 -18.57
C THR A 259 -7.21 -16.11 -19.18
N SER A 260 -6.80 -15.62 -20.36
CA SER A 260 -5.52 -15.95 -21.00
C SER A 260 -4.34 -15.42 -20.17
N LYS A 261 -3.31 -16.24 -20.02
CA LYS A 261 -2.13 -15.94 -19.18
C LYS A 261 -0.88 -15.79 -20.06
N THR A 262 0.24 -15.50 -19.41
CA THR A 262 1.57 -15.62 -20.02
C THR A 262 1.71 -17.00 -20.66
N LYS A 263 2.28 -17.05 -21.86
CA LYS A 263 2.55 -18.28 -22.60
C LYS A 263 3.21 -19.32 -21.69
N PRO A 264 2.67 -20.55 -21.57
CA PRO A 264 3.12 -21.53 -20.59
C PRO A 264 4.63 -21.84 -20.64
N TRP A 265 5.24 -21.81 -21.83
CA TRP A 265 6.67 -22.10 -22.03
C TRP A 265 7.63 -20.94 -21.68
N LEU A 266 7.10 -19.76 -21.34
CA LEU A 266 7.88 -18.63 -20.83
C LEU A 266 7.85 -18.54 -19.30
N VAL A 267 6.95 -19.28 -18.64
CA VAL A 267 6.90 -19.36 -17.17
C VAL A 267 7.96 -20.38 -16.75
N GLY A 268 9.13 -19.91 -16.34
CA GLY A 268 10.24 -20.76 -15.91
C GLY A 268 9.80 -21.77 -14.85
N ALA A 269 10.21 -23.03 -15.01
CA ALA A 269 10.05 -24.06 -13.99
C ALA A 269 10.67 -23.54 -12.68
N SER A 270 9.84 -23.26 -11.69
CA SER A 270 10.33 -23.02 -10.33
C SER A 270 11.00 -24.31 -9.87
N GLY A 271 12.32 -24.24 -9.68
CA GLY A 271 13.18 -25.40 -9.54
C GLY A 271 12.80 -26.30 -8.36
N VAL A 272 12.47 -27.54 -8.66
CA VAL A 272 12.75 -28.67 -7.77
C VAL A 272 14.11 -29.21 -8.20
N ILE A 273 15.18 -28.70 -7.60
CA ILE A 273 16.44 -29.43 -7.56
C ILE A 273 16.21 -30.55 -6.55
N GLN A 274 15.80 -31.72 -7.02
CA GLN A 274 16.07 -32.95 -6.29
C GLN A 274 17.58 -33.13 -6.28
N SER A 275 18.23 -32.72 -5.20
CA SER A 275 19.57 -33.17 -4.88
C SER A 275 19.49 -34.67 -4.58
N LYS A 276 19.94 -35.49 -5.54
CA LYS A 276 20.41 -36.83 -5.25
C LYS A 276 21.71 -36.70 -4.45
N CYS A 277 21.67 -37.14 -3.19
CA CYS A 277 22.75 -37.83 -2.51
C CYS A 277 22.10 -38.89 -1.61
#